data_AF-A0A4R9BQM2-F1
#
_entry.id   AF-A0A4R9BQM2-F1
#
_cell.length_a   1.000
_cell.length_b   1.000
_cell.length_c   1.000
_cell.angle_alpha   90.00
_cell.angle_beta   90.00
_cell.angle_gamma   90.00
#
_symmetry.space_group_name_H-M   'P 1'
#
loop_
_entity.id
_entity.type
_entity.pdbx_description
1 polymer ?
#
loop_
_entity_poly.entity_id
_entity_poly.type
_entity_poly.pdbx_seq_one_letter_code
_entity_poly.pdbx_strand_id
1 'polypeptide(L)'
;MSIEHDFFGILGDEDEGEVYWSDSAELGDQSVEIDLNSPDEDSVTAEALDIAAAMIGSMEDLDSQVRESLVADLSAEVSVTSQYIAEQLDEMDQEAIENAIIWDSGDQQIDFLRSLRLQRIGFHPHHASNEAHFAVLEYAISPDDTDGLLVVTIDVHGDTVLVALDS
;
A
#
# COMPACT_ATOMS: atom_id res chain seq x y z
N MET A 1 25.14 8.95 10.22
CA MET A 1 25.58 7.83 11.07
C MET A 1 25.10 6.58 10.33
N SER A 2 24.94 5.42 10.94
CA SER A 2 24.25 4.30 10.29
C SER A 2 23.40 3.62 11.35
N ILE A 3 22.17 3.25 11.01
CA ILE A 3 21.22 2.63 11.93
C ILE A 3 21.27 1.11 11.74
N GLU A 4 21.57 0.35 12.81
CA GLU A 4 21.51 -1.12 12.78
C GLU A 4 20.16 -1.59 13.33
N HIS A 5 19.46 -2.43 12.58
CA HIS A 5 18.16 -3.00 12.93
C HIS A 5 18.11 -4.49 12.59
N ASP A 6 17.45 -5.29 13.44
CA ASP A 6 17.42 -6.76 13.29
C ASP A 6 16.77 -7.22 11.98
N PHE A 7 15.71 -6.52 11.55
CA PHE A 7 15.00 -6.85 10.31
C PHE A 7 15.63 -6.24 9.06
N PHE A 8 16.01 -4.95 9.13
CA PHE A 8 16.46 -4.18 7.96
C PHE A 8 17.98 -4.23 7.75
N GLY A 9 18.72 -4.78 8.71
CA GLY A 9 20.17 -4.74 8.71
C GLY A 9 20.69 -3.33 8.97
N ILE A 10 21.69 -2.91 8.20
CA ILE A 10 22.29 -1.58 8.34
C ILE A 10 21.62 -0.65 7.34
N LEU A 11 21.03 0.42 7.86
CA LEU A 11 20.34 1.49 7.14
C LEU A 11 21.16 2.78 7.19
N GLY A 12 21.12 3.54 6.10
CA GLY A 12 21.83 4.82 5.96
C GLY A 12 23.26 4.65 5.47
N ASP A 13 23.71 5.62 4.67
CA ASP A 13 25.10 5.74 4.19
C ASP A 13 25.75 7.01 4.77
N GLU A 14 27.06 7.00 4.96
CA GLU A 14 27.78 8.05 5.70
C GLU A 14 27.75 9.42 4.98
N ASP A 15 27.42 9.45 3.69
CA ASP A 15 27.58 10.63 2.83
C ASP A 15 26.28 11.38 2.46
N GLU A 16 25.09 10.77 2.57
CA GLU A 16 23.85 11.34 1.99
C GLU A 16 22.75 11.67 3.02
N GLY A 17 22.80 11.12 4.24
CA GLY A 17 21.83 11.45 5.31
C GLY A 17 20.39 10.97 5.04
N GLU A 18 20.14 10.35 3.89
CA GLU A 18 18.90 9.70 3.52
C GLU A 18 18.97 8.20 3.87
N VAL A 19 17.82 7.61 4.18
CA VAL A 19 17.67 6.18 4.39
C VAL A 19 16.85 5.62 3.25
N TYR A 20 17.35 4.54 2.65
CA TYR A 20 16.62 3.75 1.67
C TYR A 20 16.88 2.26 1.89
N TRP A 21 15.81 1.47 1.83
CA TRP A 21 15.83 0.02 1.84
C TRP A 21 14.69 -0.50 0.98
N SER A 22 14.90 -1.62 0.30
CA SER A 22 13.84 -2.31 -0.43
C SER A 22 14.06 -3.81 -0.45
N ASP A 23 12.95 -4.54 -0.49
CA ASP A 23 12.88 -5.98 -0.64
C ASP A 23 11.52 -6.37 -1.24
N SER A 24 11.26 -7.67 -1.36
CA SER A 24 9.98 -8.22 -1.80
C SER A 24 9.44 -9.20 -0.77
N ALA A 25 8.13 -9.22 -0.58
CA ALA A 25 7.45 -10.20 0.28
C ALA A 25 6.34 -10.94 -0.48
N GLU A 26 6.05 -12.17 -0.06
CA GLU A 26 4.95 -12.96 -0.61
C GLU A 26 3.65 -12.69 0.15
N LEU A 27 2.57 -12.38 -0.57
CA LEU A 27 1.21 -12.23 -0.03
C LEU A 27 0.29 -13.25 -0.72
N GLY A 28 0.26 -14.49 -0.22
CA GLY A 28 -0.35 -15.60 -0.97
C GLY A 28 0.49 -15.94 -2.20
N ASP A 29 -0.10 -15.85 -3.40
CA ASP A 29 0.58 -16.16 -4.68
C ASP A 29 1.18 -14.92 -5.39
N GLN A 30 1.08 -13.73 -4.79
CA GLN A 30 1.63 -12.47 -5.34
C GLN A 30 2.92 -12.07 -4.62
N SER A 31 3.84 -11.49 -5.38
CA SER A 31 5.01 -10.78 -4.86
C SER A 31 4.66 -9.31 -4.72
N VAL A 32 4.87 -8.76 -3.53
CA VAL A 32 4.63 -7.34 -3.18
C VAL A 32 5.99 -6.67 -2.99
N GLU A 33 6.20 -5.52 -3.63
CA GLU A 33 7.38 -4.69 -3.39
C GLU A 33 7.26 -3.99 -2.03
N ILE A 34 8.32 -3.99 -1.26
CA ILE A 34 8.37 -3.26 0.00
C ILE A 34 9.57 -2.34 -0.04
N ASP A 35 9.35 -1.07 0.24
CA ASP A 35 10.43 -0.12 0.44
C ASP A 35 10.24 0.66 1.74
N LEU A 36 11.37 1.16 2.24
CA LEU A 36 11.43 2.03 3.38
C LEU A 36 12.33 3.20 3.01
N ASN A 37 11.82 4.42 3.13
CA ASN A 37 12.58 5.61 2.80
C ASN A 37 12.40 6.74 3.82
N SER A 38 13.49 7.46 4.06
CA SER A 38 13.48 8.67 4.89
C SER A 38 14.43 9.72 4.30
N PRO A 39 14.00 10.98 4.19
CA PRO A 39 14.87 12.07 3.75
C PRO A 39 15.89 12.50 4.82
N ASP A 40 15.72 12.05 6.07
CA ASP A 40 16.59 12.40 7.19
C ASP A 40 16.77 11.19 8.12
N GLU A 41 17.99 10.65 8.19
CA GLU A 41 18.36 9.53 9.07
C GLU A 41 18.08 9.87 10.54
N ASP A 42 18.34 11.11 10.97
CA ASP A 42 18.16 11.51 12.38
C ASP A 42 16.68 11.52 12.82
N SER A 43 15.76 11.50 11.85
CA SER A 43 14.31 11.41 12.10
C SER A 43 13.80 9.96 12.19
N VAL A 44 14.63 8.97 11.88
CA VAL A 44 14.28 7.55 11.94
C VAL A 44 14.56 6.99 13.33
N THR A 45 13.51 6.53 14.01
CA THR A 45 13.64 5.92 15.34
C THR A 45 13.63 4.39 15.25
N ALA A 46 14.30 3.72 16.19
CA ALA A 46 14.23 2.25 16.29
C ALA A 46 12.78 1.75 16.45
N GLU A 47 11.95 2.48 17.21
CA GLU A 47 10.52 2.16 17.36
C GLU A 47 9.76 2.23 16.03
N ALA A 48 10.04 3.22 15.17
CA ALA A 48 9.43 3.30 13.84
C ALA A 48 9.84 2.12 12.96
N LEU A 49 11.09 1.66 13.06
CA LEU A 49 11.56 0.49 12.34
C LEU A 49 10.93 -0.81 12.88
N ASP A 50 10.77 -0.94 14.21
CA ASP A 50 10.07 -2.06 14.83
C ASP A 50 8.61 -2.14 14.35
N ILE A 51 7.92 -0.99 14.26
CA ILE A 51 6.54 -0.90 13.74
C ILE A 51 6.49 -1.32 12.27
N ALA A 52 7.39 -0.81 11.42
CA ALA A 52 7.44 -1.18 10.01
C ALA A 52 7.69 -2.69 9.84
N ALA A 53 8.67 -3.25 10.56
CA ALA A 53 8.96 -4.68 10.53
C ALA A 53 7.77 -5.53 11.02
N ALA A 54 7.05 -5.06 12.06
CA ALA A 54 5.85 -5.72 12.53
C ALA A 54 4.72 -5.70 11.47
N MET A 55 4.49 -4.57 10.81
CA MET A 55 3.51 -4.45 9.73
C MET A 55 3.83 -5.35 8.54
N ILE A 56 5.11 -5.43 8.15
CA ILE A 56 5.56 -6.38 7.11
C ILE A 56 5.28 -7.82 7.53
N GLY A 57 5.56 -8.16 8.79
CA GLY A 57 5.27 -9.48 9.36
C GLY A 57 3.79 -9.83 9.45
N SER A 58 2.90 -8.83 9.47
CA SER A 58 1.43 -8.98 9.50
C SER A 58 0.75 -8.45 8.23
N MET A 59 1.44 -8.53 7.09
CA MET A 59 0.97 -7.94 5.82
C MET A 59 -0.40 -8.46 5.37
N GLU A 60 -0.71 -9.74 5.61
CA GLU A 60 -2.03 -10.31 5.30
C GLU A 60 -3.16 -9.63 6.07
N ASP A 61 -2.96 -9.41 7.38
CA ASP A 61 -3.94 -8.72 8.22
C ASP A 61 -4.04 -7.23 7.84
N LEU A 62 -2.93 -6.62 7.42
CA LEU A 62 -2.88 -5.23 6.98
C LEU A 62 -3.67 -5.02 5.68
N ASP A 63 -3.42 -5.86 4.66
CA ASP A 63 -4.15 -5.84 3.39
C ASP A 63 -5.66 -6.05 3.62
N SER A 64 -6.04 -6.99 4.49
CA SER A 64 -7.45 -7.22 4.83
C SER A 64 -8.09 -5.97 5.44
N GLN A 65 -7.45 -5.34 6.42
CA GLN A 65 -7.97 -4.13 7.09
C GLN A 65 -8.11 -2.96 6.12
N VAL A 66 -7.13 -2.76 5.24
CA VAL A 66 -7.18 -1.71 4.21
C VAL A 66 -8.33 -1.97 3.23
N ARG A 67 -8.53 -3.22 2.79
CA ARG A 67 -9.67 -3.57 1.93
C ARG A 67 -11.02 -3.34 2.61
N GLU A 68 -11.14 -3.61 3.90
CA GLU A 68 -12.35 -3.28 4.67
C GLU A 68 -12.64 -1.77 4.67
N SER A 69 -11.59 -0.95 4.79
CA SER A 69 -11.69 0.52 4.68
C SER A 69 -12.13 0.96 3.28
N LEU A 70 -11.57 0.38 2.21
CA LEU A 70 -11.99 0.66 0.84
C LEU A 70 -13.45 0.29 0.58
N VAL A 71 -13.92 -0.83 1.14
CA VAL A 71 -15.33 -1.23 1.07
C VAL A 71 -16.21 -0.22 1.82
N ALA A 72 -15.77 0.30 2.97
CA ALA A 72 -16.50 1.35 3.68
C ALA A 72 -16.54 2.66 2.87
N ASP A 73 -15.45 3.02 2.19
CA ASP A 73 -15.37 4.20 1.33
C ASP A 73 -16.37 4.16 0.15
N LEU A 74 -16.73 2.98 -0.37
CA LEU A 74 -17.76 2.84 -1.42
C LEU A 74 -19.11 3.48 -1.04
N SER A 75 -19.41 3.56 0.27
CA SER A 75 -20.66 4.13 0.78
C SER A 75 -20.54 5.62 1.16
N ALA A 76 -19.37 6.24 0.98
CA ALA A 76 -19.15 7.65 1.27
C ALA A 76 -19.89 8.56 0.29
N GLU A 77 -20.22 9.77 0.72
CA GLU A 77 -20.84 10.79 -0.17
C GLU A 77 -19.94 11.16 -1.35
N VAL A 78 -18.63 11.13 -1.13
CA VAL A 78 -17.59 11.30 -2.15
C VAL A 78 -16.61 10.13 -1.97
N SER A 79 -16.78 9.10 -2.79
CA SER A 79 -15.97 7.88 -2.74
C SER A 79 -14.87 7.92 -3.80
N VAL A 80 -13.62 7.95 -3.36
CA VAL A 80 -12.45 7.84 -4.24
C VAL A 80 -12.38 6.42 -4.82
N THR A 81 -12.72 5.42 -4.01
CA THR A 81 -12.76 4.02 -4.43
C THR A 81 -13.75 3.79 -5.57
N SER A 82 -14.95 4.37 -5.49
CA SER A 82 -15.95 4.28 -6.56
C SER A 82 -15.49 5.00 -7.83
N GLN A 83 -14.77 6.12 -7.68
CA GLN A 83 -14.19 6.83 -8.81
C GLN A 83 -13.13 5.99 -9.51
N TYR A 84 -12.20 5.38 -8.76
CA TYR A 84 -11.20 4.46 -9.31
C TYR A 84 -11.84 3.33 -10.11
N ILE A 85 -12.82 2.64 -9.53
CA ILE A 85 -13.52 1.53 -10.21
C ILE A 85 -14.14 2.01 -11.53
N ALA A 86 -14.81 3.15 -11.54
CA ALA A 86 -15.41 3.69 -12.75
C ALA A 86 -14.36 4.01 -13.82
N GLU A 87 -13.28 4.70 -13.44
CA GLU A 87 -12.18 5.06 -14.36
C GLU A 87 -11.54 3.82 -14.99
N GLN A 88 -11.27 2.78 -14.20
CA GLN A 88 -10.69 1.54 -14.70
C GLN A 88 -11.66 0.76 -15.61
N LEU A 89 -12.95 0.70 -15.28
CA LEU A 89 -13.95 0.05 -16.13
C LEU A 89 -14.20 0.80 -17.45
N ASP A 90 -14.00 2.12 -17.49
CA ASP A 90 -14.08 2.92 -18.72
C ASP A 90 -12.79 2.81 -19.57
N GLU A 91 -11.63 2.61 -18.95
CA GLU A 91 -10.34 2.48 -19.64
C GLU A 91 -10.10 1.07 -20.22
N MET A 92 -10.49 0.03 -19.48
CA MET A 92 -10.25 -1.36 -19.87
C MET A 92 -11.28 -1.89 -20.87
N ASP A 93 -10.83 -2.69 -21.83
CA ASP A 93 -11.73 -3.46 -22.70
C ASP A 93 -12.41 -4.60 -21.93
N GLN A 94 -13.57 -5.05 -22.43
CA GLN A 94 -14.37 -6.12 -21.78
C GLN A 94 -13.58 -7.40 -21.49
N GLU A 95 -12.67 -7.80 -22.39
CA GLU A 95 -11.83 -9.00 -22.19
C GLU A 95 -10.85 -8.81 -21.01
N ALA A 96 -10.26 -7.61 -20.87
CA ALA A 96 -9.37 -7.30 -19.75
C ALA A 96 -10.15 -7.27 -18.42
N ILE A 97 -11.36 -6.70 -18.42
CA ILE A 97 -12.24 -6.68 -17.24
C ILE A 97 -12.59 -8.11 -16.81
N GLU A 98 -12.98 -8.99 -17.74
CA GLU A 98 -13.33 -10.38 -17.45
C GLU A 98 -12.14 -11.20 -16.93
N ASN A 99 -10.92 -10.89 -17.37
CA ASN A 99 -9.71 -11.53 -16.87
C ASN A 99 -9.29 -11.01 -15.50
N ALA A 100 -9.49 -9.72 -15.22
CA ALA A 100 -9.11 -9.10 -13.97
C ALA A 100 -10.10 -9.43 -12.84
N ILE A 101 -11.42 -9.36 -13.12
CA ILE A 101 -12.46 -9.62 -12.11
C ILE A 101 -12.81 -11.11 -12.11
N ILE A 102 -12.10 -11.86 -11.27
CA ILE A 102 -12.27 -13.33 -11.17
C ILE A 102 -13.36 -13.77 -10.19
N TRP A 103 -13.93 -12.83 -9.43
CA TRP A 103 -14.98 -13.08 -8.45
C TRP A 103 -16.37 -12.82 -9.04
N ASP A 104 -17.35 -13.63 -8.65
CA ASP A 104 -18.76 -13.47 -9.01
C ASP A 104 -19.62 -13.63 -7.76
N SER A 105 -19.74 -12.54 -7.00
CA SER A 105 -20.61 -12.45 -5.81
C SER A 105 -21.96 -11.79 -6.12
N GLY A 106 -22.12 -11.25 -7.33
CA GLY A 106 -23.29 -10.49 -7.76
C GLY A 106 -23.23 -9.00 -7.42
N ASP A 107 -22.13 -8.53 -6.83
CA ASP A 107 -21.81 -7.13 -6.62
C ASP A 107 -20.48 -6.80 -7.30
N GLN A 108 -20.57 -6.18 -8.47
CA GLN A 108 -19.41 -5.92 -9.33
C GLN A 108 -18.36 -5.04 -8.64
N GLN A 109 -18.76 -4.09 -7.79
CA GLN A 109 -17.80 -3.21 -7.11
C GLN A 109 -17.03 -3.99 -6.04
N ILE A 110 -17.71 -4.88 -5.31
CA ILE A 110 -17.05 -5.75 -4.34
C ILE A 110 -16.15 -6.78 -5.02
N ASP A 111 -16.61 -7.37 -6.13
CA ASP A 111 -15.82 -8.32 -6.91
C ASP A 111 -14.57 -7.66 -7.50
N PHE A 112 -14.68 -6.41 -7.94
CA PHE A 112 -13.54 -5.58 -8.37
C PHE A 112 -12.55 -5.36 -7.23
N LEU A 113 -13.01 -4.90 -6.05
CA LEU A 113 -12.13 -4.66 -4.89
C LEU A 113 -11.39 -5.91 -4.41
N ARG A 114 -12.05 -7.07 -4.46
CA ARG A 114 -11.44 -8.37 -4.13
C ARG A 114 -10.43 -8.84 -5.16
N SER A 115 -10.48 -8.29 -6.36
CA SER A 115 -9.58 -8.62 -7.45
C SER A 115 -8.34 -7.72 -7.48
N LEU A 116 -8.33 -6.62 -6.72
CA LEU A 116 -7.16 -5.74 -6.62
C LEU A 116 -5.92 -6.49 -6.12
N ARG A 117 -4.80 -6.24 -6.77
CA ARG A 117 -3.49 -6.78 -6.42
C ARG A 117 -2.68 -5.70 -5.72
N LEU A 118 -2.17 -6.00 -4.52
CA LEU A 118 -1.27 -5.10 -3.80
C LEU A 118 0.09 -5.13 -4.51
N GLN A 119 0.50 -4.02 -5.11
CA GLN A 119 1.77 -3.93 -5.84
C GLN A 119 2.92 -3.60 -4.91
N ARG A 120 2.70 -2.62 -4.01
CA ARG A 120 3.77 -2.04 -3.21
C ARG A 120 3.27 -1.58 -1.84
N ILE A 121 4.16 -1.68 -0.84
CA ILE A 121 4.04 -1.00 0.45
C ILE A 121 5.28 -0.14 0.68
N GLY A 122 5.10 1.18 0.71
CA GLY A 122 6.16 2.13 1.04
C GLY A 122 6.06 2.61 2.49
N PHE A 123 7.13 2.46 3.26
CA PHE A 123 7.21 2.91 4.65
C PHE A 123 8.00 4.21 4.78
N HIS A 124 7.49 5.13 5.60
CA HIS A 124 8.04 6.45 5.87
C HIS A 124 8.29 6.63 7.38
N PRO A 125 9.32 6.00 7.96
CA PRO A 125 9.53 5.96 9.41
C PRO A 125 9.75 7.35 10.05
N HIS A 126 10.17 8.34 9.27
CA HIS A 126 10.27 9.74 9.70
C HIS A 126 8.94 10.38 10.07
N HIS A 127 7.83 9.79 9.64
CA HIS A 127 6.47 10.23 9.97
C HIS A 127 5.85 9.51 11.18
N ALA A 128 6.57 8.63 11.87
CA ALA A 128 6.04 7.93 13.05
C ALA A 128 5.52 8.87 14.16
N SER A 129 6.06 10.09 14.26
CA SER A 129 5.57 11.12 15.21
C SER A 129 4.33 11.88 14.72
N ASN A 130 3.99 11.76 13.44
CA ASN A 130 2.97 12.53 12.75
C ASN A 130 1.91 11.56 12.21
N GLU A 131 1.23 10.86 13.14
CA GLU A 131 0.18 9.80 13.11
C GLU A 131 -0.78 9.71 11.89
N ALA A 132 -0.36 10.09 10.69
CA ALA A 132 -1.20 10.33 9.52
C ALA A 132 -0.58 9.74 8.24
N HIS A 133 0.74 9.56 8.17
CA HIS A 133 1.42 9.17 6.93
C HIS A 133 2.60 8.23 7.20
N PHE A 134 2.34 7.08 7.81
CA PHE A 134 3.41 6.14 8.14
C PHE A 134 3.73 5.18 6.99
N ALA A 135 2.71 4.67 6.31
CA ALA A 135 2.91 3.80 5.16
C ALA A 135 1.88 4.05 4.06
N VAL A 136 2.24 3.67 2.84
CA VAL A 136 1.46 3.85 1.63
C VAL A 136 1.34 2.50 0.93
N LEU A 137 0.12 2.09 0.62
CA LEU A 137 -0.20 0.86 -0.09
C LEU A 137 -0.74 1.20 -1.48
N GLU A 138 -0.15 0.60 -2.50
CA GLU A 138 -0.51 0.83 -3.91
C GLU A 138 -1.21 -0.42 -4.47
N TYR A 139 -2.47 -0.26 -4.89
CA TYR A 139 -3.27 -1.33 -5.46
C TYR A 139 -3.52 -1.08 -6.95
N ALA A 140 -3.46 -2.16 -7.74
CA ALA A 140 -3.82 -2.15 -9.15
C ALA A 140 -4.80 -3.29 -9.46
N ILE A 141 -5.78 -3.05 -10.33
CA ILE A 141 -6.68 -4.10 -10.80
C ILE A 141 -6.02 -5.01 -11.84
N SER A 142 -5.35 -4.42 -12.82
CA SER A 142 -4.57 -5.14 -13.83
C SER A 142 -3.28 -4.36 -14.15
N PRO A 143 -2.19 -4.58 -13.40
CA PRO A 143 -0.93 -3.83 -13.58
C PRO A 143 -0.28 -4.06 -14.95
N ASP A 144 -0.73 -5.07 -15.70
CA ASP A 144 -0.26 -5.37 -17.06
C ASP A 144 -1.06 -4.62 -18.15
N ASP A 145 -2.27 -4.14 -17.83
CA ASP A 145 -3.19 -3.50 -18.79
C ASP A 145 -3.42 -2.00 -18.50
N THR A 146 -3.28 -1.56 -17.25
CA THR A 146 -3.58 -0.19 -16.78
C THR A 146 -2.52 0.33 -15.83
N ASP A 147 -2.19 1.61 -15.92
CA ASP A 147 -1.27 2.29 -14.99
C ASP A 147 -1.99 2.84 -13.74
N GLY A 148 -3.32 2.76 -13.69
CA GLY A 148 -4.11 3.34 -12.60
C GLY A 148 -3.89 2.65 -11.26
N LEU A 149 -3.53 3.45 -10.24
CA LEU A 149 -3.32 3.01 -8.87
C LEU A 149 -4.37 3.58 -7.92
N LEU A 150 -4.87 2.71 -7.06
CA LEU A 150 -5.60 3.10 -5.85
C LEU A 150 -4.62 3.13 -4.69
N VAL A 151 -4.32 4.32 -4.18
CA VAL A 151 -3.30 4.56 -3.17
C VAL A 151 -3.96 4.77 -1.81
N VAL A 152 -3.56 3.98 -0.83
CA VAL A 152 -4.06 4.08 0.55
C VAL A 152 -2.92 4.45 1.47
N THR A 153 -3.07 5.57 2.17
CA THR A 153 -2.15 5.96 3.25
C THR A 153 -2.69 5.52 4.60
N ILE A 154 -1.83 4.93 5.41
CA ILE A 154 -2.12 4.48 6.76
C ILE A 154 -1.21 5.15 7.80
N ASP A 155 -1.67 5.20 9.05
CA ASP A 155 -0.89 5.65 10.19
C ASP A 155 -0.04 4.53 10.81
N VAL A 156 0.60 4.82 11.95
CA VAL A 156 1.44 3.88 12.71
C VAL A 156 0.65 2.73 13.36
N HIS A 157 -0.67 2.82 13.41
CA HIS A 157 -1.56 1.79 13.92
C HIS A 157 -2.15 0.91 12.81
N GLY A 158 -1.93 1.27 11.55
CA GLY A 158 -2.51 0.59 10.39
C GLY A 158 -3.88 1.12 10.00
N ASP A 159 -4.35 2.20 10.64
CA ASP A 159 -5.63 2.82 10.34
C ASP A 159 -5.52 3.64 9.05
N THR A 160 -6.53 3.54 8.17
CA THR A 160 -6.57 4.32 6.93
C THR A 160 -6.79 5.81 7.21
N VAL A 161 -5.91 6.64 6.65
CA VAL A 161 -5.94 8.10 6.80
C VAL A 161 -6.41 8.77 5.52
N LEU A 162 -5.96 8.28 4.37
CA LEU A 162 -6.26 8.86 3.06
C LEU A 162 -6.40 7.77 2.01
N VAL A 163 -7.38 7.94 1.12
CA VAL A 163 -7.50 7.19 -0.13
C VAL A 163 -7.37 8.19 -1.28
N ALA A 164 -6.51 7.88 -2.24
CA ALA A 164 -6.20 8.74 -3.38
C ALA A 164 -6.06 7.91 -4.66
N LEU A 165 -6.12 8.60 -5.80
CA LEU A 165 -5.84 8.04 -7.12
C LEU A 165 -4.44 8.50 -7.55
N ASP A 166 -3.70 7.60 -8.18
CA ASP A 166 -2.43 7.91 -8.85
C ASP A 166 -2.38 7.23 -10.23
N SER A 167 -1.66 7.83 -11.18
CA SER A 167 -1.60 7.39 -12.59
C SER A 167 -0.40 7.97 -13.33
#